data_AF-A0A6C8H252-F1
#
_entry.id   AF-A0A6C8H252-F1
#
_cell.length_a   1.000
_cell.length_b   1.000
_cell.length_c   1.000
_cell.angle_alpha   90.00
_cell.angle_beta   90.00
_cell.angle_gamma   90.00
#
_symmetry.space_group_name_H-M   'P 1'
#
loop_
_entity.id
_entity.type
_entity.pdbx_description
1 polymer ?
#
loop_
_entity_poly.entity_id
_entity_poly.type
_entity_poly.pdbx_seq_one_letter_code
_entity_poly.pdbx_strand_id
1 'polypeptide(L)'
;MDLAIASAAAQTAIDAKARQDFSAASLAGYKRALEKNGVLRDMRHFRKLPGLMENPRLFTEYPRMAANIVGDLFTVDGGPVPPLRKTILSHAKKIGLVNLLKDGIKGATAL
;
A
#
# COMPACT_ATOMS: atom_id res chain seq x y z
N MET A 1 11.01 2.11 9.24
CA MET A 1 11.78 2.58 10.41
C MET A 1 10.86 2.99 11.55
N ASP A 2 9.79 3.77 11.32
CA ASP A 2 8.84 4.17 12.38
C ASP A 2 8.21 3.03 13.17
N LEU A 3 7.72 1.97 12.50
CA LEU A 3 7.12 0.80 13.17
C LEU A 3 8.11 0.09 14.11
N ALA A 4 9.41 0.12 13.79
CA ALA A 4 10.44 -0.49 14.62
C ALA A 4 10.72 0.35 15.88
N ILE A 5 10.72 1.68 15.75
CA ILE A 5 10.90 2.61 16.87
C ILE A 5 9.68 2.57 17.80
N ALA A 6 8.48 2.56 17.23
CA ALA A 6 7.22 2.49 17.95
C ALA A 6 6.97 1.12 18.62
N SER A 7 7.78 0.10 18.34
CA SER A 7 7.60 -1.23 18.91
C SER A 7 7.78 -1.28 20.43
N ALA A 8 8.54 -0.34 21.02
CA ALA A 8 8.77 -0.24 22.48
C ALA A 8 9.32 -1.52 23.14
N ALA A 9 9.99 -2.38 22.38
CA ALA A 9 10.55 -3.66 22.85
C ALA A 9 11.57 -3.47 23.98
N ALA A 10 12.41 -2.44 23.87
CA ALA A 10 13.40 -2.10 24.88
C ALA A 10 12.75 -1.74 26.22
N GLN A 11 11.66 -0.98 26.21
CA GLN A 11 10.97 -0.59 27.45
C GLN A 11 10.35 -1.80 28.16
N THR A 12 9.78 -2.73 27.40
CA THR A 12 9.20 -3.95 27.99
C THR A 12 10.28 -4.86 28.57
N ALA A 13 11.45 -4.94 27.93
CA ALA A 13 12.59 -5.70 28.45
C ALA A 13 13.15 -5.08 29.76
N ILE A 14 13.20 -3.75 29.85
CA ILE A 14 13.61 -3.03 31.07
C ILE A 14 12.62 -3.31 32.20
N ASP A 15 11.31 -3.21 31.93
CA ASP A 15 10.27 -3.46 32.93
C ASP A 15 10.25 -4.92 33.42
N ALA A 16 10.43 -5.89 32.53
CA ALA A 16 10.54 -7.31 32.87
C ALA A 16 11.76 -7.60 33.74
N LYS A 17 12.91 -6.98 33.41
CA LYS A 17 14.14 -7.09 34.20
C LYS A 17 14.00 -6.48 35.59
N ALA A 18 13.36 -5.32 35.70
CA ALA A 18 13.09 -4.66 36.98
C ALA A 18 12.19 -5.51 37.90
N ARG A 19 11.26 -6.27 37.30
CA ARG A 19 10.36 -7.18 38.02
C ARG A 19 10.94 -8.58 38.24
N GLN A 20 12.12 -8.87 37.68
CA GLN A 20 12.74 -10.21 37.65
C GLN A 20 11.81 -11.32 37.10
N ASP A 21 10.78 -10.93 36.33
CA ASP A 21 9.75 -11.83 35.84
C ASP A 21 9.72 -11.76 34.32
N PHE A 22 10.16 -12.83 33.67
CA PHE A 22 10.18 -13.00 32.22
C PHE A 22 9.09 -13.98 31.74
N SER A 23 8.08 -14.24 32.58
CA SER A 23 6.95 -15.06 32.20
C SER A 23 6.18 -14.46 31.01
N ALA A 24 5.46 -15.31 30.28
CA ALA A 24 4.61 -14.86 29.18
C ALA A 24 3.56 -13.82 29.61
N ALA A 25 3.16 -13.84 30.90
CA ALA A 25 2.23 -12.88 31.47
C ALA A 25 2.86 -11.48 31.64
N SER A 26 4.11 -11.39 32.09
CA SER A 26 4.80 -10.10 32.23
C SER A 26 5.11 -9.48 30.86
N LEU A 27 5.52 -10.30 29.90
CA LEU A 27 5.83 -9.88 28.53
C LEU A 27 4.58 -9.54 27.71
N ALA A 28 3.38 -9.89 28.16
CA ALA A 28 2.13 -9.49 27.52
C ALA A 28 1.96 -7.95 27.46
N GLY A 29 2.66 -7.21 28.32
CA GLY A 29 2.74 -5.74 28.27
C GLY A 29 3.27 -5.21 26.94
N TYR A 30 4.18 -5.94 26.28
CA TYR A 30 4.74 -5.59 24.97
C TYR A 30 3.66 -5.55 23.90
N LYS A 31 2.79 -6.57 23.88
CA LYS A 31 1.67 -6.64 22.93
C LYS A 31 0.71 -5.47 23.11
N ARG A 32 0.43 -5.08 24.36
CA ARG A 32 -0.40 -3.90 24.66
C ARG A 32 0.28 -2.60 24.22
N ALA A 33 1.58 -2.47 24.40
CA ALA A 33 2.35 -1.31 23.93
C ALA A 33 2.30 -1.20 22.40
N LEU A 34 2.45 -2.32 21.69
CA LEU A 34 2.32 -2.39 20.23
C LEU A 34 0.92 -2.02 19.72
N GLU A 35 -0.13 -2.36 20.46
CA GLU A 35 -1.50 -1.94 20.15
C GLU A 35 -1.71 -0.45 20.43
N LYS A 36 -1.16 0.06 21.53
CA LYS A 36 -1.26 1.47 21.93
C LYS A 36 -0.51 2.40 20.98
N ASN A 37 0.66 1.99 20.50
CA ASN A 37 1.51 2.79 19.62
C ASN A 37 1.09 2.70 18.13
N GLY A 38 -0.03 2.04 17.82
CA GLY A 38 -0.56 1.97 16.46
C GLY A 38 0.12 0.95 15.54
N VAL A 39 1.31 0.43 15.90
CA VAL A 39 2.09 -0.52 15.09
C VAL A 39 1.25 -1.71 14.61
N LEU A 40 0.52 -2.35 15.53
CA LEU A 40 -0.32 -3.51 15.18
C LEU A 40 -1.55 -3.13 14.36
N ARG A 41 -2.05 -1.90 14.49
CA ARG A 41 -3.15 -1.40 13.67
C ARG A 41 -2.69 -1.21 12.24
N ASP A 42 -1.54 -0.59 12.04
CA ASP A 42 -0.98 -0.30 10.72
C ASP A 42 -0.58 -1.58 9.99
N MET A 43 0.04 -2.54 10.69
CA MET A 43 0.35 -3.85 10.12
C MET A 43 -0.91 -4.62 9.69
N ARG A 44 -2.02 -4.48 10.44
CA ARG A 44 -3.29 -5.10 10.06
C ARG A 44 -3.93 -4.41 8.86
N HIS A 45 -3.89 -3.08 8.84
CA HIS A 45 -4.43 -2.26 7.76
C HIS A 45 -3.75 -2.59 6.42
N PHE A 46 -2.42 -2.61 6.39
CA PHE A 46 -1.65 -2.90 5.17
C PHE A 46 -1.38 -4.38 4.91
N ARG A 47 -2.05 -5.31 5.63
CA ARG A 47 -1.77 -6.76 5.54
C ARG A 47 -1.97 -7.34 4.13
N LYS A 48 -2.85 -6.75 3.34
CA LYS A 48 -3.15 -7.20 1.97
C LYS A 48 -2.29 -6.52 0.89
N LEU A 49 -1.53 -5.49 1.27
CA LEU A 49 -0.68 -4.72 0.36
C LEU A 49 0.36 -5.60 -0.38
N PRO A 50 1.04 -6.58 0.26
CA PRO A 50 1.98 -7.44 -0.45
C PRO A 50 1.33 -8.26 -1.57
N GLY A 51 0.13 -8.81 -1.34
CA GLY A 51 -0.61 -9.54 -2.37
C GLY A 51 -1.12 -8.66 -3.53
N LEU A 52 -1.24 -7.35 -3.31
CA LEU A 52 -1.47 -6.38 -4.38
C LEU A 52 -0.18 -6.12 -5.18
N MET A 53 0.97 -6.01 -4.50
CA MET A 53 2.28 -5.82 -5.10
C MET A 53 2.77 -7.02 -5.93
N GLU A 54 2.22 -8.21 -5.71
CA GLU A 54 2.47 -9.36 -6.57
C GLU A 54 1.93 -9.19 -8.00
N ASN A 55 1.05 -8.21 -8.25
CA ASN A 55 0.56 -7.92 -9.59
C ASN A 55 1.59 -7.13 -10.41
N PRO A 56 2.21 -7.71 -11.45
CA PRO A 56 3.27 -7.05 -12.22
C PRO A 56 2.79 -5.78 -12.93
N ARG A 57 1.49 -5.70 -13.25
CA ARG A 57 0.89 -4.56 -13.96
C ARG A 57 0.94 -3.26 -13.17
N LEU A 58 0.97 -3.37 -11.83
CA LEU A 58 1.06 -2.21 -10.93
C LEU A 58 2.36 -1.42 -11.17
N PHE A 59 3.42 -2.12 -11.58
CA PHE A 59 4.75 -1.54 -11.75
C PHE A 59 5.14 -1.30 -13.21
N THR A 60 4.44 -1.93 -14.17
CA THR A 60 4.79 -1.85 -15.60
C THR A 60 3.73 -1.13 -16.43
N GLU A 61 2.49 -1.64 -16.41
CA GLU A 61 1.42 -1.19 -17.31
C GLU A 61 0.77 0.11 -16.85
N TYR A 62 0.48 0.27 -15.55
CA TYR A 62 -0.18 1.48 -15.05
C TYR A 62 0.70 2.74 -15.10
N PRO A 63 1.99 2.71 -14.69
CA PRO A 63 2.84 3.89 -14.82
C PRO A 63 3.02 4.30 -16.29
N ARG A 64 3.17 3.32 -17.19
CA ARG A 64 3.29 3.57 -18.64
C ARG A 64 2.01 4.15 -19.22
N MET A 65 0.84 3.66 -18.80
CA MET A 65 -0.44 4.24 -19.20
C MET A 65 -0.58 5.69 -18.74
N ALA A 66 -0.25 5.99 -17.49
CA ALA A 66 -0.32 7.35 -16.96
C ALA A 66 0.63 8.27 -17.74
N ALA A 67 1.87 7.83 -17.99
CA ALA A 67 2.84 8.59 -18.78
C ALA A 67 2.34 8.84 -20.22
N ASN A 68 1.74 7.84 -20.88
CA ASN A 68 1.19 8.00 -22.21
C ASN A 68 -0.02 8.95 -22.23
N ILE A 69 -0.93 8.88 -21.24
CA ILE A 69 -2.08 9.78 -21.16
C ILE A 69 -1.61 11.23 -20.98
N VAL A 70 -0.63 11.46 -20.11
CA VAL A 70 -0.03 12.78 -19.91
C VAL A 70 0.69 13.25 -21.17
N GLY A 71 1.47 12.37 -21.80
CA GLY A 71 2.12 12.64 -23.09
C GLY A 71 1.12 13.06 -24.17
N ASP A 72 0.06 12.28 -24.37
CA ASP A 72 -0.99 12.56 -25.34
C ASP A 72 -1.76 13.86 -25.05
N LEU A 73 -1.83 14.28 -23.78
CA LEU A 73 -2.49 15.53 -23.38
C LEU A 73 -1.62 16.76 -23.69
N PHE A 74 -0.30 16.63 -23.55
CA PHE A 74 0.65 17.74 -23.72
C PHE A 74 1.36 17.76 -25.08
N THR A 75 1.20 16.72 -25.90
CA THR A 75 1.71 16.68 -27.27
C THR A 75 0.73 17.41 -28.19
N VAL A 76 1.17 18.53 -28.77
CA VAL A 76 0.37 19.37 -29.67
C VAL A 76 0.80 19.10 -31.11
N ASP A 77 0.16 18.13 -31.76
CA ASP A 77 0.46 17.73 -33.15
C ASP A 77 -0.32 18.55 -34.20
N GLY A 78 -0.84 19.73 -33.83
CA GLY A 78 -1.58 20.63 -34.75
C GLY A 78 -2.96 20.14 -35.19
N GLY A 79 -3.39 18.94 -34.79
CA GLY A 79 -4.73 18.39 -35.03
C GLY A 79 -5.73 18.68 -33.89
N PRO A 80 -7.03 18.40 -34.08
CA PRO A 80 -8.04 18.57 -33.03
C PRO A 80 -7.77 17.63 -31.84
N VAL A 81 -7.67 18.20 -30.64
CA VAL A 81 -7.41 17.45 -29.40
C VAL A 81 -8.54 16.45 -29.15
N PRO A 82 -8.28 15.13 -29.11
CA PRO A 82 -9.31 14.16 -28.82
C PRO A 82 -9.80 14.33 -27.37
N PRO A 83 -11.09 14.10 -27.08
CA PRO A 83 -11.60 14.16 -25.72
C PRO A 83 -10.82 13.24 -24.79
N LEU A 84 -10.37 13.74 -23.63
CA LEU A 84 -9.57 13.01 -22.65
C LEU A 84 -10.14 11.62 -22.31
N ARG A 85 -11.48 11.52 -22.21
CA ARG A 85 -12.21 10.26 -22.00
C ARG A 85 -11.93 9.19 -23.06
N LYS A 86 -11.74 9.57 -24.34
CA LYS A 86 -11.44 8.63 -25.43
C LYS A 86 -10.00 8.14 -25.34
N THR A 87 -9.06 9.02 -24.97
CA THR A 87 -7.65 8.67 -24.74
C THR A 87 -7.50 7.73 -23.54
N ILE A 88 -8.16 8.03 -22.43
CA ILE A 88 -8.18 7.14 -21.26
C ILE A 88 -8.77 5.77 -21.64
N LEU A 89 -9.90 5.75 -22.35
CA LEU A 89 -10.58 4.51 -22.74
C LEU A 89 -9.75 3.67 -23.73
N SER A 90 -9.00 4.30 -24.64
CA SER A 90 -8.15 3.59 -25.60
C SER A 90 -6.97 2.92 -24.92
N HIS A 91 -6.35 3.57 -23.93
CA HIS A 91 -5.28 2.97 -23.14
C HIS A 91 -5.80 1.93 -22.14
N ALA A 92 -6.96 2.17 -21.50
CA ALA A 92 -7.60 1.20 -20.61
C ALA A 92 -8.00 -0.09 -21.35
N LYS A 93 -8.44 0.00 -22.61
CA LYS A 93 -8.71 -1.18 -23.46
C LYS A 93 -7.48 -2.02 -23.74
N LYS A 94 -6.28 -1.41 -23.85
CA LYS A 94 -5.01 -2.14 -24.09
C LYS A 94 -4.60 -3.01 -22.89
N ILE A 95 -4.90 -2.55 -21.67
CA ILE A 95 -4.61 -3.27 -20.41
C ILE A 95 -5.71 -4.31 -20.08
N GLY A 96 -6.89 -4.10 -20.66
CA GLY A 96 -8.09 -4.91 -20.45
C GLY A 96 -8.96 -4.37 -19.32
N LEU A 97 -10.19 -3.95 -19.64
CA LEU A 97 -11.10 -3.33 -18.67
C LEU A 97 -11.42 -4.23 -17.46
N VAL A 98 -11.51 -5.54 -17.68
CA VAL A 98 -11.77 -6.52 -16.61
C VAL A 98 -10.60 -6.59 -15.63
N ASN A 99 -9.36 -6.51 -16.14
CA ASN A 99 -8.17 -6.45 -15.32
C ASN A 99 -8.11 -5.17 -14.50
N LEU A 100 -8.39 -4.03 -15.15
CA LEU A 100 -8.43 -2.72 -14.49
C LEU A 100 -9.47 -2.68 -13.38
N LEU A 101 -10.67 -3.23 -13.62
CA LEU A 101 -11.74 -3.32 -12.61
C LEU A 101 -11.35 -4.24 -11.46
N LYS A 102 -10.79 -5.42 -11.76
CA LYS A 102 -10.35 -6.40 -10.75
C LYS A 102 -9.22 -5.85 -9.89
N ASP A 103 -8.28 -5.13 -10.49
CA ASP A 103 -7.16 -4.51 -9.81
C ASP A 103 -7.61 -3.30 -8.99
N GLY A 104 -8.60 -2.53 -9.48
CA GLY A 104 -9.25 -1.46 -8.71
C GLY A 104 -9.94 -1.98 -7.45
N ILE A 105 -10.71 -3.07 -7.55
CA ILE A 105 -11.37 -3.70 -6.40
C ILE A 105 -10.33 -4.28 -5.42
N LYS A 106 -9.28 -4.93 -5.92
CA LYS A 106 -8.18 -5.44 -5.08
C LYS A 106 -7.42 -4.30 -4.37
N GLY A 107 -7.17 -3.20 -5.06
CA GLY A 107 -6.53 -2.01 -4.48
C GLY A 107 -7.39 -1.39 -3.38
N ALA A 108 -8.69 -1.17 -3.65
CA ALA A 108 -9.62 -0.59 -2.69
C ALA A 108 -9.89 -1.46 -1.45
N THR A 109 -9.68 -2.78 -1.56
CA THR A 109 -9.82 -3.71 -0.43
C THR A 109 -8.50 -4.00 0.29
N ALA A 110 -7.38 -3.52 -0.24
CA ALA A 110 -6.05 -3.63 0.33
C ALA A 110 -5.59 -2.36 1.09
N LEU A 111 -6.19 -1.22 0.77
CA LEU A 111 -6.28 -0.01 1.60
C LEU A 111 -7.42 -0.14 2.61
#